data_AF-A0AAE0EUH7-F1
#
_entry.id   AF-A0AAE0EUH7-F1
#
_cell.length_a   1.000
_cell.length_b   1.000
_cell.length_c   1.000
_cell.angle_alpha   90.00
_cell.angle_beta   90.00
_cell.angle_gamma   90.00
#
_symmetry.space_group_name_H-M   'P 1'
#
loop_
_entity.id
_entity.type
_entity.pdbx_description
1 polymer ?
#
loop_
_entity_poly.entity_id
_entity_poly.type
_entity_poly.pdbx_seq_one_letter_code
_entity_poly.pdbx_strand_id
1 'polypeptide(L)'
;MHAHTQVKQEEPSHPELKGTNGKMLDLLLSNPEYVTLPESSRSGDDMDACSANLAEWQILLDLTISWSMDALVDSGALMAGVSNNVVAEYLMPKLDPARFRGVVYFDLECRKEWMVRDIHGRCVPLQASPIHEQHAFVYYDESRCRGADLKLRPNTVAFVTIAQKMCKDKLMQAAGRLRLLGKGQSLVLIGSKETSLQIGVIAALADIGDITSKHVLQWVMYNTVRATAHGLSEWAVQGMYFAMSASNPCRRLVDECLTLDEQYLPTLIPRKVADVVATAQERWFRDIERSGLTSGCWTSDIDSANISADAGVYRVPQLVDALPPSACTAQELALMTHIPQHTVKYGSDFTITTSSLGEECEREIEKEVEVEEECEPHIPRVVPHADTDWNYASVLSQRTSSPMMLPTTVCASRHEYTALV
;
A
#
# COMPACT_ATOMS: atom_id res chain seq x y z
N MET A 1 -23.26 -18.65 -18.52
CA MET A 1 -22.21 -19.38 -17.75
C MET A 1 -21.36 -18.34 -17.06
N HIS A 2 -21.62 -18.04 -15.78
CA HIS A 2 -20.73 -17.19 -14.99
C HIS A 2 -19.71 -18.09 -14.30
N ALA A 3 -18.46 -18.02 -14.75
CA ALA A 3 -17.35 -18.71 -14.10
C ALA A 3 -17.11 -18.06 -12.73
N HIS A 4 -17.47 -18.76 -11.66
CA HIS A 4 -17.03 -18.41 -10.31
C HIS A 4 -15.58 -18.90 -10.16
N THR A 5 -14.62 -17.98 -10.22
CA THR A 5 -13.23 -18.27 -9.88
C THR A 5 -13.12 -18.31 -8.35
N GLN A 6 -13.26 -19.49 -7.75
CA GLN A 6 -12.87 -19.68 -6.35
C GLN A 6 -11.35 -19.75 -6.27
N VAL A 7 -10.73 -18.71 -5.70
CA VAL A 7 -9.31 -18.71 -5.35
C VAL A 7 -9.16 -19.59 -4.11
N LYS A 8 -8.77 -20.84 -4.32
CA LYS A 8 -8.40 -21.75 -3.24
C LYS A 8 -6.93 -21.48 -2.90
N GLN A 9 -6.67 -20.91 -1.72
CA GLN A 9 -5.31 -20.82 -1.21
C GLN A 9 -4.84 -22.23 -0.84
N GLU A 10 -4.03 -22.84 -1.70
CA GLU A 10 -3.30 -24.06 -1.38
C GLU A 10 -1.90 -23.67 -0.88
N GLU A 11 -1.45 -24.31 0.20
CA GLU A 11 -0.06 -24.17 0.63
C GLU A 11 0.87 -24.60 -0.52
N PRO A 12 1.90 -23.81 -0.85
CA PRO A 12 2.79 -24.15 -1.95
C PRO A 12 3.42 -25.53 -1.71
N SER A 13 3.22 -26.43 -2.67
CA SER A 13 3.69 -27.83 -2.64
C SER A 13 5.21 -27.97 -2.70
N HIS A 14 5.94 -26.88 -2.98
CA HIS A 14 7.40 -26.87 -3.05
C HIS A 14 8.05 -26.67 -1.67
N PRO A 15 8.93 -27.58 -1.22
CA PRO A 15 9.65 -27.47 0.05
C PRO A 15 10.47 -26.18 0.19
N GLU A 16 10.95 -25.63 -0.92
CA GLU A 16 11.74 -24.40 -0.97
C GLU A 16 10.93 -23.15 -0.60
N LEU A 17 9.61 -23.17 -0.83
CA LEU A 17 8.69 -22.07 -0.51
C LEU A 17 8.21 -22.10 0.94
N LYS A 18 8.43 -23.20 1.68
CA LYS A 18 8.06 -23.32 3.10
C LYS A 18 8.92 -22.46 4.04
N GLY A 19 10.03 -21.89 3.54
CA GLY A 19 10.99 -21.13 4.32
C GLY A 19 11.00 -19.62 4.11
N THR A 20 10.21 -19.03 3.20
CA THR A 20 10.36 -17.61 2.80
C THR A 20 10.14 -16.66 3.97
N ASN A 21 9.03 -16.80 4.70
CA ASN A 21 8.73 -15.89 5.80
C ASN A 21 9.69 -16.09 6.99
N GLY A 22 9.92 -17.34 7.39
CA GLY A 22 10.83 -17.66 8.50
C GLY A 22 12.26 -17.20 8.23
N LYS A 23 12.76 -17.39 7.00
CA LYS A 23 14.09 -16.93 6.59
C LYS A 23 14.19 -15.41 6.57
N MET A 24 13.17 -14.71 6.11
CA MET A 24 13.18 -13.25 6.14
C MET A 24 13.18 -12.71 7.57
N LEU A 25 12.42 -13.34 8.49
CA LEU A 25 12.45 -12.98 9.90
C LEU A 25 13.82 -13.22 10.52
N ASP A 26 14.46 -14.34 10.21
CA ASP A 26 15.83 -14.66 10.65
C ASP A 26 16.86 -13.64 10.15
N LEU A 27 16.74 -13.23 8.88
CA LEU A 27 17.57 -12.17 8.31
C LEU A 27 17.35 -10.82 9.00
N LEU A 28 16.10 -10.47 9.33
CA LEU A 28 15.80 -9.24 10.08
C LEU A 28 16.36 -9.30 11.51
N LEU A 29 16.29 -10.45 12.18
CA LEU A 29 16.89 -10.65 13.50
C LEU A 29 18.42 -10.59 13.46
N SER A 30 19.04 -11.03 12.35
CA SER A 30 20.48 -10.95 12.12
C SER A 30 20.98 -9.51 11.89
N ASN A 31 20.08 -8.56 11.67
CA ASN A 31 20.37 -7.12 11.57
C ASN A 31 19.75 -6.42 12.79
N PRO A 32 20.41 -6.43 13.97
CA PRO A 32 19.79 -6.00 15.22
C PRO A 32 19.59 -4.49 15.33
N GLU A 33 20.24 -3.70 14.47
CA GLU A 33 20.33 -2.26 14.61
C GLU A 33 18.98 -1.56 14.34
N TYR A 34 18.63 -0.69 15.28
CA TYR A 34 17.52 0.23 15.17
C TYR A 34 17.98 1.64 15.57
N VAL A 35 17.55 2.64 14.81
CA VAL A 35 17.87 4.05 15.07
C VAL A 35 16.58 4.83 15.27
N THR A 36 16.53 5.61 16.35
CA THR A 36 15.46 6.59 16.55
C THR A 36 15.84 7.89 15.84
N LEU A 37 14.95 8.40 15.00
CA LEU A 37 15.13 9.69 14.33
C LEU A 37 15.13 10.81 15.39
N PRO A 38 16.16 11.69 15.40
CA PRO A 38 16.18 12.87 16.26
C PRO A 38 15.01 13.81 15.95
N GLU A 39 14.45 14.45 16.97
CA GLU A 39 13.43 15.49 16.77
C GLU A 39 14.07 16.77 16.24
N SER A 40 13.34 17.48 15.36
CA SER A 40 13.65 18.88 15.06
C SER A 40 13.38 19.71 16.33
N SER A 41 14.39 20.40 16.85
CA SER A 41 14.28 21.22 18.05
C SER A 41 13.24 22.34 17.84
N ARG A 42 12.00 22.11 18.26
CA ARG A 42 10.94 23.14 18.35
C ARG A 42 10.95 23.89 19.68
N SER A 43 12.09 23.96 20.36
CA SER A 43 12.22 24.77 21.58
C SER A 43 12.43 26.23 21.18
N GLY A 44 11.36 27.01 21.27
CA GLY A 44 11.49 28.45 21.51
C GLY A 44 12.23 28.66 22.83
N ASP A 45 13.28 29.49 22.78
CA ASP A 45 13.85 30.32 23.87
C ASP A 45 15.38 30.48 23.83
N ASP A 46 16.10 29.96 22.82
CA ASP A 46 17.54 30.26 22.66
C ASP A 46 17.84 31.16 21.45
N MET A 47 18.33 32.36 21.78
CA MET A 47 18.77 33.46 20.91
C MET A 47 20.16 33.20 20.32
N ASP A 48 20.39 32.03 19.69
CA ASP A 48 21.63 31.77 18.96
C ASP A 48 21.35 31.35 17.51
N ALA A 49 21.82 32.19 16.60
CA ALA A 49 21.57 32.10 15.16
C ALA A 49 22.45 31.03 14.51
N CYS A 50 21.84 29.90 14.09
CA CYS A 50 22.20 29.06 12.91
C CYS A 50 21.59 27.64 12.94
N SER A 51 20.81 27.24 13.94
CA SER A 51 20.07 25.97 13.86
C SER A 51 18.85 26.15 12.97
N ALA A 52 19.04 26.03 11.65
CA ALA A 52 17.93 25.93 10.72
C ALA A 52 16.98 24.81 11.22
N ASN A 53 15.71 25.13 11.39
CA ASN A 53 14.69 24.18 11.81
C ASN A 53 14.49 23.17 10.67
N LEU A 54 15.32 22.13 10.63
CA LEU A 54 15.32 21.13 9.57
C LEU A 54 14.03 20.32 9.63
N ALA A 55 13.43 20.07 8.47
CA ALA A 55 12.29 19.16 8.38
C ALA A 55 12.74 17.73 8.70
N GLU A 56 11.84 16.89 9.22
CA GLU A 56 12.16 15.51 9.64
C GLU A 56 12.77 14.68 8.50
N TRP A 57 12.27 14.83 7.28
CA TRP A 57 12.82 14.16 6.10
C TRP A 57 14.26 14.59 5.81
N GLN A 58 14.63 15.86 6.05
CA GLN A 58 16.00 16.34 5.84
C GLN A 58 16.95 15.72 6.85
N ILE A 59 16.52 15.61 8.11
CA ILE A 59 17.28 14.93 9.18
C ILE A 59 17.51 13.47 8.81
N LEU A 60 16.49 12.78 8.29
CA LEU A 60 16.62 11.41 7.81
C LEU A 60 17.64 11.30 6.66
N LEU A 61 17.58 12.19 5.67
CA LEU A 61 18.55 12.18 4.56
C LEU A 61 19.98 12.48 5.05
N ASP A 62 20.18 13.44 5.95
CA ASP A 62 21.49 13.71 6.53
C ASP A 62 22.02 12.54 7.37
N LEU A 63 21.13 11.80 8.05
CA LEU A 63 21.47 10.54 8.71
C LEU A 63 21.89 9.47 7.70
N THR A 64 21.19 9.34 6.56
CA THR A 64 21.57 8.36 5.52
C THR A 64 22.99 8.60 5.01
N ILE A 65 23.39 9.87 4.87
CA ILE A 65 24.72 10.27 4.41
C ILE A 65 25.77 10.01 5.51
N SER A 66 25.50 10.44 6.74
CA SER A 66 26.45 10.27 7.86
C SER A 66 26.74 8.80 8.17
N TRP A 67 25.73 7.93 8.04
CA TRP A 67 25.88 6.48 8.18
C TRP A 67 26.40 5.78 6.92
N SER A 68 26.72 6.53 5.86
CA SER A 68 27.29 6.00 4.62
C SER A 68 26.40 4.92 3.96
N MET A 69 25.08 5.14 3.96
CA MET A 69 24.09 4.23 3.37
C MET A 69 24.12 4.27 1.84
N ASP A 70 23.72 3.15 1.21
CA ASP A 70 23.60 3.00 -0.25
C ASP A 70 22.17 3.19 -0.75
N ALA A 71 21.19 2.96 0.12
CA ALA A 71 19.79 3.07 -0.23
C ALA A 71 18.96 3.51 0.96
N LEU A 72 17.82 4.13 0.65
CA LEU A 72 16.76 4.43 1.60
C LEU A 72 15.49 3.76 1.11
N VAL A 73 14.92 2.87 1.92
CA VAL A 73 13.64 2.23 1.68
C VAL A 73 12.61 2.92 2.55
N ASP A 74 11.83 3.80 1.95
CA ASP A 74 10.76 4.52 2.62
C ASP A 74 9.49 3.67 2.68
N SER A 75 9.33 2.94 3.78
CA SER A 75 8.13 2.15 4.09
C SER A 75 7.25 2.75 5.20
N GLY A 76 7.84 3.63 6.01
CA GLY A 76 7.16 4.46 6.97
C GLY A 76 6.97 5.87 6.40
N ALA A 77 5.85 6.54 6.66
CA ALA A 77 5.49 7.83 6.08
C ALA A 77 6.40 9.03 6.45
N LEU A 78 7.68 8.82 6.79
CA LEU A 78 8.64 9.87 7.17
C LEU A 78 8.98 10.81 6.00
N MET A 79 8.83 10.35 4.76
CA MET A 79 9.03 11.18 3.57
C MET A 79 7.72 11.71 2.98
N ALA A 80 6.59 11.58 3.69
CA ALA A 80 5.30 12.02 3.20
C ALA A 80 5.27 13.52 2.90
N GLY A 81 4.68 13.89 1.75
CA GLY A 81 4.55 15.28 1.31
C GLY A 81 5.79 15.86 0.61
N VAL A 82 6.85 15.07 0.41
CA VAL A 82 8.04 15.47 -0.34
C VAL A 82 8.08 14.73 -1.66
N SER A 83 8.28 15.45 -2.78
CA SER A 83 8.44 14.80 -4.07
C SER A 83 9.80 14.09 -4.15
N ASN A 84 9.82 12.91 -4.75
CA ASN A 84 11.03 12.08 -4.85
C ASN A 84 12.16 12.78 -5.64
N ASN A 85 11.79 13.70 -6.53
CA ASN A 85 12.74 14.54 -7.25
C ASN A 85 13.48 15.50 -6.30
N VAL A 86 12.77 16.14 -5.37
CA VAL A 86 13.37 17.03 -4.35
C VAL A 86 14.30 16.24 -3.43
N VAL A 87 13.95 15.00 -3.08
CA VAL A 87 14.84 14.10 -2.33
C VAL A 87 16.14 13.84 -3.09
N ALA A 88 16.05 13.53 -4.39
CA ALA A 88 17.21 13.31 -5.23
C ALA A 88 18.08 14.56 -5.40
N GLU A 89 17.44 15.72 -5.57
CA GLU A 89 18.12 17.02 -5.64
C GLU A 89 18.87 17.36 -4.35
N TYR A 90 18.28 17.03 -3.19
CA TYR A 90 18.89 17.24 -1.89
C TYR A 90 20.07 16.30 -1.61
N LEU A 91 19.93 15.02 -1.98
CA LEU A 91 20.96 14.00 -1.75
C LEU A 91 22.18 14.17 -2.64
N MET A 92 21.98 14.40 -3.95
CA MET A 92 23.05 14.38 -4.94
C MET A 92 24.29 15.22 -4.58
N PRO A 93 24.18 16.50 -4.15
CA PRO A 93 25.36 17.31 -3.82
C PRO A 93 26.09 16.86 -2.54
N LYS A 94 25.44 16.06 -1.68
CA LYS A 94 25.97 15.62 -0.38
C LYS A 94 26.57 14.21 -0.40
N LEU A 95 26.27 13.43 -1.44
CA LEU A 95 26.79 12.08 -1.62
C LEU A 95 28.24 12.10 -2.11
N ASP A 96 29.02 11.10 -1.70
CA ASP A 96 30.39 10.92 -2.19
C ASP A 96 30.40 10.61 -3.71
N PRO A 97 30.97 11.50 -4.55
CA PRO A 97 30.99 11.34 -6.00
C PRO A 97 31.89 10.17 -6.47
N ALA A 98 32.78 9.66 -5.61
CA ALA A 98 33.56 8.46 -5.89
C ALA A 98 32.70 7.19 -5.80
N ARG A 99 31.73 7.19 -4.89
CA ARG A 99 30.84 6.05 -4.61
C ARG A 99 29.54 6.09 -5.42
N PHE A 100 29.00 7.28 -5.68
CA PHE A 100 27.72 7.48 -6.34
C PHE A 100 27.85 8.42 -7.54
N ARG A 101 27.33 7.99 -8.69
CA ARG A 101 27.27 8.76 -9.94
C ARG A 101 25.91 9.41 -10.16
N GLY A 102 24.92 9.04 -9.36
CA GLY A 102 23.58 9.59 -9.40
C GLY A 102 22.72 9.13 -8.23
N VAL A 103 21.49 9.65 -8.19
CA VAL A 103 20.43 9.20 -7.30
C VAL A 103 19.30 8.62 -8.14
N VAL A 104 18.93 7.38 -7.87
CA VAL A 104 17.80 6.68 -8.50
C VAL A 104 16.58 6.87 -7.63
N TYR A 105 15.48 7.29 -8.24
CA TYR A 105 14.19 7.46 -7.58
C TYR A 105 13.06 7.18 -8.56
N PHE A 106 11.87 6.90 -8.06
CA PHE A 106 10.68 6.76 -8.90
C PHE A 106 9.96 8.10 -9.01
N ASP A 107 9.77 8.57 -10.25
CA ASP A 107 9.00 9.79 -10.53
C ASP A 107 7.53 9.41 -10.73
N LEU A 108 6.71 9.75 -9.74
CA LEU A 108 5.28 9.46 -9.79
C LEU A 108 4.49 10.51 -10.57
N GLU A 109 4.88 11.78 -10.45
CA GLU A 109 4.05 12.92 -10.84
C GLU A 109 4.07 13.12 -12.36
N CYS A 110 5.26 13.07 -12.97
CA CYS A 110 5.41 13.41 -14.38
C CYS A 110 5.47 12.18 -15.29
N ARG A 111 6.31 11.19 -14.95
CA ARG A 111 6.67 10.12 -15.89
C ARG A 111 6.23 8.71 -15.51
N LYS A 112 5.88 8.46 -14.24
CA LYS A 112 5.53 7.13 -13.71
C LYS A 112 6.61 6.07 -13.99
N GLU A 113 7.88 6.46 -13.92
CA GLU A 113 9.02 5.58 -14.22
C GLU A 113 10.22 5.84 -13.29
N TRP A 114 11.20 4.94 -13.34
CA TRP A 114 12.47 5.11 -12.61
C TRP A 114 13.34 6.15 -13.31
N MET A 115 13.78 7.13 -12.54
CA MET A 115 14.61 8.26 -12.97
C MET A 115 15.96 8.22 -12.29
N VAL A 116 16.97 8.80 -12.93
CA VAL A 116 18.29 9.06 -12.36
C VAL A 116 18.59 10.54 -12.45
N ARG A 117 18.92 11.13 -11.31
CA ARG A 117 19.56 12.45 -11.24
C ARG A 117 21.07 12.26 -11.17
N ASP A 118 21.81 12.80 -12.14
CA ASP A 118 23.28 12.70 -12.18
C ASP A 118 23.98 13.79 -11.35
N ILE A 119 25.31 13.68 -11.23
CA ILE A 119 26.16 14.67 -10.53
C ILE A 119 26.07 16.10 -11.09
N HIS A 120 25.58 16.28 -12.31
CA HIS A 120 25.40 17.58 -12.97
C HIS A 120 23.96 18.08 -12.84
N GLY A 121 23.10 17.38 -12.10
CA GLY A 121 21.70 17.71 -11.90
C GLY A 121 20.77 17.33 -13.06
N ARG A 122 21.26 16.61 -14.08
CA ARG A 122 20.42 16.13 -15.19
C ARG A 122 19.55 14.98 -14.72
N CYS A 123 18.27 15.02 -15.04
CA CYS A 123 17.30 13.97 -14.73
C CYS A 123 16.89 13.25 -16.01
N VAL A 124 17.18 11.95 -16.09
CA VAL A 124 16.86 11.11 -17.25
C VAL A 124 16.25 9.78 -16.79
N PRO A 125 15.44 9.11 -17.64
CA PRO A 125 14.96 7.76 -17.34
C PRO A 125 16.11 6.80 -17.09
N LEU A 126 15.98 5.92 -16.09
CA LEU A 126 17.00 4.94 -15.71
C LEU A 126 17.40 4.05 -16.89
N GLN A 127 16.44 3.66 -17.74
CA GLN A 127 16.70 2.84 -18.92
C GLN A 127 17.52 3.56 -20.01
N ALA A 128 17.44 4.90 -20.05
CA ALA A 128 18.19 5.74 -20.98
C ALA A 128 19.49 6.30 -20.38
N SER A 129 19.71 6.07 -19.08
CA SER A 129 20.87 6.57 -18.35
C SER A 129 22.08 5.65 -18.52
N PRO A 130 23.30 6.20 -18.70
CA PRO A 130 24.52 5.41 -18.57
C PRO A 130 24.83 5.03 -17.12
N ILE A 131 24.11 5.59 -16.14
CA ILE A 131 24.28 5.30 -14.72
C ILE A 131 23.34 4.15 -14.34
N HIS A 132 23.92 3.01 -14.00
CA HIS A 132 23.21 1.87 -13.44
C HIS A 132 22.95 2.05 -11.94
N GLU A 133 21.93 1.37 -11.44
CA GLU A 133 21.50 1.39 -10.04
C GLU A 133 22.60 0.99 -9.05
N GLN A 134 23.53 0.11 -9.44
CA GLN A 134 24.71 -0.27 -8.64
C GLN A 134 25.72 0.87 -8.45
N HIS A 135 25.65 1.92 -9.27
CA HIS A 135 26.52 3.10 -9.19
C HIS A 135 25.76 4.33 -8.67
N ALA A 136 24.54 4.16 -8.18
CA ALA A 136 23.70 5.24 -7.69
C ALA A 136 23.22 4.97 -6.27
N PHE A 137 22.89 6.04 -5.54
CA PHE A 137 22.12 5.91 -4.32
C PHE A 137 20.68 5.63 -4.70
N VAL A 138 20.03 4.63 -4.10
CA VAL A 138 18.68 4.24 -4.49
C VAL A 138 17.67 4.60 -3.42
N TYR A 139 16.69 5.41 -3.81
CA TYR A 139 15.57 5.78 -2.96
C TYR A 139 14.31 5.05 -3.42
N TYR A 140 13.76 4.20 -2.54
CA TYR A 140 12.49 3.50 -2.75
C TYR A 140 11.39 4.19 -1.96
N ASP A 141 10.30 4.61 -2.61
CA ASP A 141 9.06 5.06 -1.96
C ASP A 141 8.02 3.94 -2.07
N GLU A 142 7.62 3.36 -0.93
CA GLU A 142 6.76 2.18 -0.90
C GLU A 142 5.37 2.42 -1.48
N SER A 143 4.80 3.61 -1.29
CA SER A 143 3.38 3.84 -1.58
C SER A 143 3.02 3.49 -3.02
N ARG A 144 3.98 3.56 -3.96
CA ARG A 144 3.70 3.51 -5.39
C ARG A 144 4.76 2.80 -6.26
N CYS A 145 5.73 2.08 -5.66
CA CYS A 145 6.83 1.39 -6.37
C CYS A 145 6.80 -0.17 -6.28
N ARG A 146 5.60 -0.79 -6.32
CA ARG A 146 5.49 -2.26 -6.26
C ARG A 146 6.18 -2.92 -7.47
N GLY A 147 6.96 -3.98 -7.20
CA GLY A 147 7.52 -4.86 -8.24
C GLY A 147 8.84 -4.45 -8.88
N ALA A 148 9.42 -3.29 -8.56
CA ALA A 148 10.73 -2.92 -9.07
C ALA A 148 11.85 -3.83 -8.53
N ASP A 149 12.64 -4.39 -9.45
CA ASP A 149 13.79 -5.26 -9.17
C ASP A 149 15.10 -4.56 -9.58
N LEU A 150 15.53 -3.60 -8.78
CA LEU A 150 16.79 -2.88 -9.02
C LEU A 150 17.97 -3.71 -8.50
N LYS A 151 18.98 -3.91 -9.35
CA LYS A 151 20.19 -4.66 -9.01
C LYS A 151 21.19 -3.80 -8.24
N LEU A 152 20.93 -3.65 -6.94
CA LEU A 152 21.82 -2.96 -6.02
C LEU A 152 23.19 -3.66 -5.90
N ARG A 153 24.18 -2.95 -5.34
CA ARG A 153 25.50 -3.53 -5.10
C ARG A 153 25.42 -4.72 -4.12
N PRO A 154 26.32 -5.71 -4.23
CA PRO A 154 26.34 -6.85 -3.30
C PRO A 154 26.54 -6.46 -1.83
N ASN A 155 27.22 -5.35 -1.56
CA ASN A 155 27.52 -4.86 -0.20
C ASN A 155 26.65 -3.65 0.19
N THR A 156 25.47 -3.50 -0.41
CA THR A 156 24.55 -2.38 -0.11
C THR A 156 24.06 -2.46 1.32
N VAL A 157 24.23 -1.37 2.07
CA VAL A 157 23.57 -1.14 3.35
C VAL A 157 22.45 -0.14 3.16
N ALA A 158 21.25 -0.43 3.66
CA ALA A 158 20.10 0.45 3.50
C ALA A 158 19.43 0.80 4.83
N PHE A 159 18.93 2.03 4.93
CA PHE A 159 17.90 2.34 5.92
C PHE A 159 16.54 1.87 5.44
N VAL A 160 15.74 1.32 6.36
CA VAL A 160 14.34 0.98 6.13
C VAL A 160 13.50 1.75 7.14
N THR A 161 12.69 2.69 6.65
CA THR A 161 11.86 3.53 7.52
C THR A 161 10.68 2.73 8.05
N ILE A 162 10.36 2.92 9.33
CA ILE A 162 9.21 2.31 9.97
C ILE A 162 8.25 3.41 10.42
N ALA A 163 6.93 3.17 10.26
CA ALA A 163 5.90 4.09 10.72
C ALA A 163 4.82 3.36 11.48
N GLN A 164 4.01 4.15 12.17
CA GLN A 164 2.84 3.70 12.92
C GLN A 164 2.00 2.69 12.14
N LYS A 165 1.45 1.72 12.87
CA LYS A 165 0.58 0.64 12.33
C LYS A 165 1.27 -0.26 11.29
N MET A 166 2.59 -0.15 11.08
CA MET A 166 3.29 -1.05 10.15
C MET A 166 3.15 -2.50 10.60
N CYS A 167 2.77 -3.35 9.65
CA CYS A 167 2.57 -4.79 9.85
C CYS A 167 3.75 -5.60 9.30
N LYS A 168 3.81 -6.87 9.72
CA LYS A 168 4.88 -7.83 9.41
C LYS A 168 5.15 -7.92 7.90
N ASP A 169 4.10 -8.10 7.10
CA ASP A 169 4.27 -8.29 5.65
C ASP A 169 4.80 -7.03 4.96
N LYS A 170 4.42 -5.85 5.45
CA LYS A 170 4.90 -4.56 4.93
C LYS A 170 6.40 -4.38 5.17
N LEU A 171 6.85 -4.63 6.42
CA LEU A 171 8.27 -4.62 6.77
C LEU A 171 9.08 -5.63 5.94
N MET A 172 8.56 -6.85 5.78
CA MET A 172 9.22 -7.89 5.00
C MET A 172 9.32 -7.54 3.51
N GLN A 173 8.30 -6.89 2.95
CA GLN A 173 8.33 -6.40 1.57
C GLN A 173 9.36 -5.28 1.38
N ALA A 174 9.47 -4.37 2.34
CA ALA A 174 10.47 -3.31 2.35
C ALA A 174 11.89 -3.90 2.43
N ALA A 175 12.13 -4.81 3.39
CA ALA A 175 13.41 -5.53 3.51
C ALA A 175 13.72 -6.36 2.26
N GLY A 176 12.69 -6.95 1.63
CA GLY A 176 12.79 -7.75 0.41
C GLY A 176 13.23 -6.98 -0.84
N ARG A 177 13.34 -5.65 -0.78
CA ARG A 177 14.00 -4.83 -1.82
C ARG A 177 15.51 -5.07 -1.86
N LEU A 178 16.10 -5.51 -0.75
CA LEU A 178 17.47 -6.00 -0.67
C LEU A 178 17.51 -7.48 -1.05
N ARG A 179 17.60 -7.77 -2.35
CA ARG A 179 17.57 -9.16 -2.88
C ARG A 179 18.69 -10.06 -2.36
N LEU A 180 19.80 -9.48 -1.91
CA LEU A 180 20.96 -10.17 -1.37
C LEU A 180 21.11 -9.94 0.15
N LEU A 181 20.02 -9.65 0.86
CA LEU A 181 20.01 -9.49 2.32
C LEU A 181 20.56 -10.75 3.01
N GLY A 182 21.56 -10.56 3.88
CA GLY A 182 22.32 -11.64 4.53
C GLY A 182 23.36 -12.32 3.62
N LYS A 183 23.53 -11.85 2.38
CA LYS A 183 24.55 -12.27 1.41
C LYS A 183 25.39 -11.09 0.93
N GLY A 184 25.80 -10.24 1.88
CA GLY A 184 26.55 -9.01 1.64
C GLY A 184 25.71 -7.75 1.86
N GLN A 185 24.41 -7.79 1.54
CA GLN A 185 23.51 -6.68 1.86
C GLN A 185 23.01 -6.77 3.30
N SER A 186 22.87 -5.61 3.93
CA SER A 186 22.35 -5.45 5.29
C SER A 186 21.39 -4.27 5.35
N LEU A 187 20.63 -4.18 6.44
CA LEU A 187 19.73 -3.07 6.67
C LEU A 187 19.83 -2.57 8.10
N VAL A 188 19.41 -1.33 8.29
CA VAL A 188 19.17 -0.72 9.60
C VAL A 188 17.75 -0.19 9.62
N LEU A 189 17.02 -0.49 10.68
CA LEU A 189 15.65 -0.02 10.85
C LEU A 189 15.68 1.39 11.45
N ILE A 190 14.86 2.31 10.95
CA ILE A 190 14.79 3.69 11.46
C ILE A 190 13.34 4.13 11.62
N GLY A 191 13.01 4.75 12.75
CA GLY A 191 11.65 5.21 13.03
C GLY A 191 11.63 6.55 13.75
N SER A 192 10.49 7.25 13.68
CA SER A 192 10.27 8.46 14.47
C SER A 192 10.34 8.17 15.97
N LYS A 193 10.55 9.21 16.79
CA LYS A 193 10.49 9.08 18.25
C LYS A 193 9.15 8.51 18.72
N GLU A 194 8.04 8.93 18.10
CA GLU A 194 6.71 8.40 18.41
C GLU A 194 6.62 6.89 18.14
N THR A 195 7.12 6.43 17.00
CA THR A 195 7.15 4.99 16.67
C THR A 195 8.03 4.22 17.65
N SER A 196 9.17 4.80 18.04
CA SER A 196 10.11 4.24 19.01
C SER A 196 9.46 4.09 20.40
N LEU A 197 8.69 5.09 20.83
CA LEU A 197 7.92 5.02 22.08
C LEU A 197 6.85 3.93 22.03
N GLN A 198 6.13 3.79 20.91
CA GLN A 198 5.15 2.71 20.74
C GLN A 198 5.80 1.33 20.79
N ILE A 199 6.98 1.16 20.19
CA ILE A 199 7.76 -0.08 20.28
C ILE A 199 8.18 -0.33 21.72
N GLY A 200 8.71 0.68 22.41
CA GLY A 200 9.14 0.57 23.81
C GLY A 200 8.00 0.12 24.74
N VAL A 201 6.78 0.65 24.55
CA VAL A 201 5.59 0.24 25.32
C VAL A 201 5.25 -1.23 25.09
N ILE A 202 5.22 -1.70 23.84
CA ILE A 202 4.86 -3.09 23.52
C ILE A 202 5.96 -4.07 23.93
N ALA A 203 7.23 -3.67 23.79
CA ALA A 203 8.38 -4.48 24.20
C ALA A 203 8.70 -4.39 25.70
N ALA A 204 7.94 -3.57 26.46
CA ALA A 204 8.15 -3.30 27.88
C ALA A 204 9.59 -2.84 28.21
N LEU A 205 10.12 -1.92 27.41
CA LEU A 205 11.46 -1.36 27.58
C LEU A 205 11.45 -0.11 28.47
N ALA A 206 12.52 0.06 29.25
CA ALA A 206 12.71 1.25 30.09
C ALA A 206 13.29 2.44 29.31
N ASP A 207 14.17 2.18 28.33
CA ASP A 207 14.77 3.17 27.45
C ASP A 207 14.51 2.81 25.98
N ILE A 208 14.22 3.83 25.17
CA ILE A 208 14.08 3.70 23.71
C ILE A 208 15.43 3.46 23.01
N GLY A 209 16.55 3.76 23.68
CA GLY A 209 17.90 3.45 23.19
C GLY A 209 18.19 1.96 23.05
N ASP A 210 17.47 1.11 23.80
CA ASP A 210 17.66 -0.35 23.81
C ASP A 210 16.80 -1.08 22.75
N ILE A 211 16.14 -0.32 21.86
CA ILE A 211 15.34 -0.92 20.80
C ILE A 211 16.27 -1.64 19.81
N THR A 212 15.87 -2.86 19.44
CA THR A 212 16.57 -3.69 18.46
C THR A 212 15.55 -4.18 17.43
N SER A 213 16.01 -4.77 16.34
CA SER A 213 15.12 -5.37 15.34
C SER A 213 14.18 -6.42 15.92
N LYS A 214 14.57 -7.13 17.00
CA LYS A 214 13.68 -8.04 17.73
C LYS A 214 12.47 -7.32 18.33
N HIS A 215 12.69 -6.16 18.95
CA HIS A 215 11.62 -5.35 19.53
C HIS A 215 10.72 -4.77 18.43
N VAL A 216 11.30 -4.33 17.32
CA VAL A 216 10.52 -3.91 16.14
C VAL A 216 9.67 -5.06 15.61
N LEU A 217 10.23 -6.27 15.51
CA LEU A 217 9.50 -7.47 15.06
C LEU A 217 8.34 -7.84 15.98
N GLN A 218 8.53 -7.77 17.30
CA GLN A 218 7.44 -7.96 18.27
C GLN A 218 6.32 -6.93 18.05
N TRP A 219 6.68 -5.67 17.85
CA TRP A 219 5.73 -4.59 17.63
C TRP A 219 4.97 -4.71 16.30
N VAL A 220 5.63 -5.01 15.18
CA VAL A 220 4.93 -5.21 13.89
C VAL A 220 4.05 -6.47 13.90
N MET A 221 4.43 -7.50 14.66
CA MET A 221 3.58 -8.68 14.85
C MET A 221 2.34 -8.34 15.66
N TYR A 222 2.49 -7.56 16.75
CA TYR A 222 1.36 -7.03 17.50
C TYR A 222 0.41 -6.21 16.61
N ASN A 223 0.96 -5.31 15.79
CA ASN A 223 0.17 -4.55 14.81
C ASN A 223 -0.54 -5.46 13.80
N THR A 224 0.14 -6.52 13.33
CA THR A 224 -0.45 -7.48 12.38
C THR A 224 -1.64 -8.21 12.97
N VAL A 225 -1.53 -8.68 14.22
CA VAL A 225 -2.63 -9.33 14.94
C VAL A 225 -3.80 -8.36 15.09
N ARG A 226 -3.54 -7.11 15.49
CA ARG A 226 -4.60 -6.10 15.61
C ARG A 226 -5.25 -5.77 14.27
N ALA A 227 -4.46 -5.54 13.21
CA ALA A 227 -4.97 -5.25 11.88
C ALA A 227 -5.83 -6.41 11.35
N THR A 228 -5.40 -7.66 11.58
CA THR A 228 -6.18 -8.86 11.23
C THR A 228 -7.51 -8.93 11.99
N ALA A 229 -7.49 -8.59 13.29
CA ALA A 229 -8.70 -8.54 14.10
C ALA A 229 -9.66 -7.42 13.68
N HIS A 230 -9.15 -6.23 13.32
CA HIS A 230 -9.97 -5.16 12.75
C HIS A 230 -10.58 -5.58 11.40
N GLY A 231 -9.82 -6.26 10.54
CA GLY A 231 -10.35 -6.79 9.28
C GLY A 231 -11.42 -7.87 9.45
N LEU A 232 -11.55 -8.49 10.64
CA LEU A 232 -12.54 -9.52 10.90
C LEU A 232 -13.98 -8.96 10.91
N SER A 233 -14.18 -7.72 11.38
CA SER A 233 -15.50 -7.08 11.30
C SER A 233 -15.88 -6.73 9.86
N GLU A 234 -14.95 -6.18 9.08
CA GLU A 234 -15.18 -5.89 7.67
C GLU A 234 -15.48 -7.18 6.89
N TRP A 235 -14.67 -8.21 7.08
CA TRP A 235 -14.87 -9.53 6.50
C TRP A 235 -16.25 -10.10 6.84
N ALA A 236 -16.66 -9.99 8.11
CA ALA A 236 -17.96 -10.49 8.55
C ALA A 236 -19.12 -9.70 7.92
N VAL A 237 -19.05 -8.37 7.93
CA VAL A 237 -20.08 -7.51 7.31
C VAL A 237 -20.18 -7.78 5.81
N GLN A 238 -19.06 -7.86 5.10
CA GLN A 238 -19.03 -8.17 3.67
C GLN A 238 -19.54 -9.59 3.37
N GLY A 239 -19.13 -10.58 4.17
CA GLY A 239 -19.59 -11.96 4.02
C GLY A 239 -21.09 -12.09 4.28
N MET A 240 -21.60 -11.38 5.29
CA MET A 240 -23.04 -11.31 5.56
C MET A 240 -23.75 -10.61 4.40
N TYR A 241 -23.27 -9.45 3.94
CA TYR A 241 -23.83 -8.74 2.79
C TYR A 241 -23.89 -9.59 1.52
N PHE A 242 -22.84 -10.37 1.24
CA PHE A 242 -22.86 -11.34 0.16
C PHE A 242 -23.96 -12.38 0.34
N ALA A 243 -24.08 -12.97 1.54
CA ALA A 243 -25.15 -13.93 1.83
C ALA A 243 -26.56 -13.32 1.73
N MET A 244 -26.71 -12.02 2.00
CA MET A 244 -28.00 -11.31 1.84
C MET A 244 -28.38 -11.11 0.38
N SER A 245 -27.40 -10.80 -0.46
CA SER A 245 -27.61 -10.27 -1.81
C SER A 245 -27.39 -11.28 -2.95
N ALA A 246 -26.84 -12.46 -2.65
CA ALA A 246 -26.51 -13.47 -3.65
C ALA A 246 -27.76 -14.01 -4.36
N SER A 247 -28.79 -14.44 -3.63
CA SER A 247 -30.04 -14.98 -4.21
C SER A 247 -31.12 -13.92 -4.46
N ASN A 248 -30.94 -12.69 -3.97
CA ASN A 248 -31.91 -11.61 -4.17
C ASN A 248 -31.22 -10.26 -4.42
N PRO A 249 -30.97 -9.89 -5.70
CA PRO A 249 -30.29 -8.65 -6.05
C PRO A 249 -30.97 -7.38 -5.54
N CYS A 250 -32.28 -7.40 -5.29
CA CYS A 250 -33.00 -6.25 -4.74
C CYS A 250 -32.54 -5.88 -3.32
N ARG A 251 -31.94 -6.83 -2.59
CA ARG A 251 -31.35 -6.59 -1.25
C ARG A 251 -29.99 -5.90 -1.30
N ARG A 252 -29.43 -5.64 -2.48
CA ARG A 252 -28.24 -4.77 -2.62
C ARG A 252 -28.57 -3.30 -2.42
N LEU A 253 -29.83 -2.93 -2.61
CA LEU A 253 -30.33 -1.58 -2.35
C LEU A 253 -30.42 -1.42 -0.84
N VAL A 254 -29.49 -0.65 -0.29
CA VAL A 254 -29.51 -0.22 1.10
C VAL A 254 -30.15 1.16 1.10
N ASP A 255 -31.20 1.35 1.90
CA ASP A 255 -31.78 2.67 2.08
C ASP A 255 -30.75 3.58 2.74
N GLU A 256 -30.38 4.66 2.05
CA GLU A 256 -29.46 5.66 2.61
C GLU A 256 -30.08 6.29 3.85
N CYS A 257 -29.37 6.21 4.98
CA CYS A 257 -29.77 6.98 6.15
C CYS A 257 -29.29 8.43 6.00
N LEU A 258 -30.24 9.30 5.64
CA LEU A 258 -30.00 10.74 5.42
C LEU A 258 -30.23 11.60 6.68
N THR A 259 -30.41 10.99 7.85
CA THR A 259 -30.68 11.75 9.07
C THR A 259 -29.37 12.25 9.69
N LEU A 260 -29.30 13.56 9.96
CA LEU A 260 -28.12 14.17 10.58
C LEU A 260 -27.79 13.54 11.95
N ASP A 261 -28.80 13.17 12.73
CA ASP A 261 -28.58 12.63 14.08
C ASP A 261 -27.89 11.25 14.03
N GLU A 262 -28.16 10.42 13.02
CA GLU A 262 -27.47 9.14 12.84
C GLU A 262 -26.10 9.30 12.17
N GLN A 263 -25.92 10.34 11.34
CA GLN A 263 -24.64 10.69 10.69
C GLN A 263 -23.63 11.36 11.62
N TYR A 264 -24.11 12.13 12.61
CA TYR A 264 -23.28 12.91 13.52
C TYR A 264 -23.31 12.39 14.97
N LEU A 265 -23.83 11.18 15.23
CA LEU A 265 -23.83 10.62 16.58
C LEU A 265 -22.38 10.38 17.07
N PRO A 266 -21.91 11.07 18.12
CA PRO A 266 -20.48 11.18 18.43
C PRO A 266 -19.91 9.98 19.20
N THR A 267 -20.61 8.85 19.24
CA THR A 267 -20.27 7.77 20.16
C THR A 267 -19.45 6.69 19.47
N LEU A 268 -18.15 6.97 19.34
CA LEU A 268 -17.09 5.98 19.16
C LEU A 268 -17.04 5.08 20.40
N ILE A 269 -17.92 4.09 20.46
CA ILE A 269 -17.97 3.14 21.59
C ILE A 269 -17.13 1.93 21.22
N PRO A 270 -16.10 1.58 22.02
CA PRO A 270 -15.42 0.31 21.89
C PRO A 270 -16.40 -0.84 22.10
N ARG A 271 -16.58 -1.69 21.08
CA ARG A 271 -17.43 -2.88 21.13
C ARG A 271 -16.60 -4.10 20.75
N LYS A 272 -16.92 -5.27 21.28
CA LYS A 272 -16.27 -6.51 20.83
C LYS A 272 -16.66 -6.78 19.38
N VAL A 273 -15.72 -7.32 18.59
CA VAL A 273 -15.98 -7.69 17.19
C VAL A 273 -17.18 -8.63 17.09
N ALA A 274 -17.27 -9.60 18.00
CA ALA A 274 -18.39 -10.54 18.07
C ALA A 274 -19.75 -9.85 18.25
N ASP A 275 -19.84 -8.82 19.09
CA ASP A 275 -21.10 -8.11 19.37
C ASP A 275 -21.56 -7.27 18.19
N VAL A 276 -20.61 -6.65 17.48
CA VAL A 276 -20.89 -5.88 16.26
C VAL A 276 -21.47 -6.80 15.19
N VAL A 277 -20.84 -7.97 14.98
CA VAL A 277 -21.29 -8.97 14.00
C VAL A 277 -22.63 -9.57 14.39
N ALA A 278 -22.85 -9.87 15.68
CA ALA A 278 -24.14 -10.35 16.17
C ALA A 278 -25.26 -9.32 15.94
N THR A 279 -24.99 -8.03 16.19
CA THR A 279 -25.96 -6.95 15.93
C THR A 279 -26.33 -6.87 14.45
N ALA A 280 -25.36 -7.01 13.56
CA ALA A 280 -25.59 -7.05 12.11
C ALA A 280 -26.40 -8.29 11.69
N GLN A 281 -26.12 -9.45 12.28
CA GLN A 281 -26.88 -10.67 12.07
C GLN A 281 -28.36 -10.53 12.51
N GLU A 282 -28.61 -9.90 13.65
CA GLU A 282 -29.98 -9.65 14.14
C GLU A 282 -30.75 -8.65 13.26
N ARG A 283 -30.07 -7.64 12.71
CA ARG A 283 -30.68 -6.73 11.72
C ARG A 283 -31.12 -7.51 10.49
N TRP A 284 -30.29 -8.42 10.00
CA TRP A 284 -30.63 -9.27 8.86
C TRP A 284 -31.88 -10.14 9.10
N PHE A 285 -31.95 -10.83 10.24
CA PHE A 285 -33.13 -11.63 10.57
C PHE A 285 -34.42 -10.78 10.58
N ARG A 286 -34.36 -9.57 11.15
CA ARG A 286 -35.48 -8.63 11.12
C ARG A 286 -35.86 -8.17 9.72
N ASP A 287 -34.89 -7.95 8.83
CA ASP A 287 -35.18 -7.52 7.46
C ASP A 287 -35.81 -8.65 6.63
N ILE A 288 -35.42 -9.91 6.87
CA ILE A 288 -36.12 -11.08 6.30
C ILE A 288 -37.56 -11.16 6.78
N GLU A 289 -37.81 -10.93 8.07
CA GLU A 289 -39.16 -10.91 8.63
C GLU A 289 -40.02 -9.80 8.02
N ARG A 290 -39.46 -8.57 7.92
CA ARG A 290 -40.15 -7.40 7.33
C ARG A 290 -40.46 -7.53 5.85
N SER A 291 -39.63 -8.25 5.09
CA SER A 291 -39.88 -8.50 3.66
C SER A 291 -41.00 -9.52 3.39
N GLY A 292 -41.75 -9.94 4.42
CA GLY A 292 -43.09 -10.52 4.27
C GLY A 292 -43.12 -12.01 3.92
N LEU A 293 -42.07 -12.75 4.24
CA LEU A 293 -41.96 -14.19 3.94
C LEU A 293 -42.20 -15.10 5.16
N THR A 294 -42.46 -14.57 6.37
CA THR A 294 -42.90 -15.40 7.50
C THR A 294 -44.14 -14.79 8.18
N SER A 295 -45.24 -15.54 8.20
CA SER A 295 -46.50 -15.17 8.87
C SER A 295 -46.53 -15.63 10.34
N GLY A 296 -45.46 -15.40 11.09
CA GLY A 296 -45.31 -15.84 12.48
C GLY A 296 -44.99 -14.67 13.40
N CYS A 297 -45.92 -14.32 14.29
CA CYS A 297 -45.72 -13.33 15.34
C CYS A 297 -44.73 -13.89 16.38
N TRP A 298 -43.54 -13.31 16.47
CA TRP A 298 -42.61 -13.55 17.56
C TRP A 298 -42.94 -12.60 18.70
N THR A 299 -43.55 -13.11 19.77
CA THR A 299 -43.87 -12.31 20.95
C THR A 299 -42.60 -11.93 21.69
N SER A 300 -42.45 -10.63 21.91
CA SER A 300 -41.42 -9.97 22.70
C SER A 300 -41.60 -10.22 24.19
N ASP A 301 -41.12 -11.35 24.72
CA ASP A 301 -40.99 -11.52 26.17
C ASP A 301 -39.61 -12.08 26.50
N ILE A 302 -38.62 -11.19 26.53
CA ILE A 302 -37.35 -11.45 27.21
C ILE A 302 -36.98 -10.20 28.00
N ASP A 303 -37.14 -10.33 29.32
CA ASP A 303 -36.69 -9.36 30.31
C ASP A 303 -35.24 -8.96 30.06
N SER A 304 -35.02 -7.65 29.99
CA SER A 304 -33.74 -6.95 29.80
C SER A 304 -32.72 -7.15 30.92
N ALA A 305 -32.90 -8.14 31.80
CA ALA A 305 -32.23 -8.24 33.09
C ALA A 305 -31.15 -9.33 33.21
N ASN A 306 -30.95 -10.19 32.19
CA ASN A 306 -30.02 -11.32 32.29
C ASN A 306 -29.03 -11.42 31.12
N ILE A 307 -28.39 -10.32 30.75
CA ILE A 307 -27.14 -10.38 29.96
C ILE A 307 -25.98 -10.57 30.94
N SER A 308 -25.78 -11.81 31.37
CA SER A 308 -24.53 -12.22 32.01
C SER A 308 -23.46 -12.36 30.92
N ALA A 309 -22.34 -11.65 31.08
CA ALA A 309 -21.26 -11.53 30.11
C ALA A 309 -20.37 -12.79 29.97
N ASP A 310 -20.77 -13.93 30.55
CA ASP A 310 -19.85 -15.06 30.81
C ASP A 310 -20.26 -16.39 30.16
N ALA A 311 -21.14 -16.38 29.16
CA ALA A 311 -21.41 -17.57 28.36
C ALA A 311 -21.58 -17.21 26.89
N GLY A 312 -20.64 -17.65 26.06
CA GLY A 312 -20.68 -17.61 24.60
C GLY A 312 -21.78 -18.48 24.00
N VAL A 313 -23.03 -18.16 24.33
CA VAL A 313 -24.23 -18.70 23.70
C VAL A 313 -24.95 -17.51 23.06
N TYR A 314 -24.31 -16.94 22.02
CA TYR A 314 -25.06 -16.11 21.07
C TYR A 314 -26.16 -17.00 20.51
N ARG A 315 -27.39 -16.52 20.66
CA ARG A 315 -28.59 -17.28 20.37
C ARG A 315 -28.52 -17.75 18.91
N VAL A 316 -28.27 -19.05 18.72
CA VAL A 316 -28.56 -19.79 17.48
C VAL A 316 -29.87 -20.56 17.66
N PRO A 317 -30.99 -20.00 18.17
CA PRO A 317 -32.11 -20.84 18.50
C PRO A 317 -32.78 -21.24 17.19
N GLN A 318 -32.57 -22.49 16.77
CA GLN A 318 -33.59 -23.30 16.09
C GLN A 318 -34.30 -22.62 14.90
N LEU A 319 -33.58 -21.78 14.14
CA LEU A 319 -34.13 -20.93 13.08
C LEU A 319 -33.98 -21.55 11.68
N VAL A 320 -33.57 -22.82 11.62
CA VAL A 320 -33.38 -23.57 10.38
C VAL A 320 -34.71 -24.16 9.88
N ASP A 321 -35.68 -24.39 10.78
CA ASP A 321 -36.90 -25.13 10.48
C ASP A 321 -38.12 -24.25 10.10
N ALA A 322 -38.00 -22.91 10.18
CA ALA A 322 -39.12 -21.97 10.02
C ALA A 322 -38.97 -20.95 8.86
N LEU A 323 -37.84 -20.93 8.15
CA LEU A 323 -37.64 -20.04 7.01
C LEU A 323 -38.18 -20.68 5.73
N PRO A 324 -39.00 -19.99 4.91
CA PRO A 324 -39.49 -20.56 3.66
C PRO A 324 -38.33 -20.78 2.67
N PRO A 325 -38.36 -21.87 1.87
CA PRO A 325 -37.31 -22.20 0.90
C PRO A 325 -37.06 -21.14 -0.17
N SER A 326 -37.98 -20.17 -0.34
CA SER A 326 -37.92 -19.09 -1.33
C SER A 326 -37.21 -17.82 -0.85
N ALA A 327 -36.89 -17.69 0.45
CA ALA A 327 -36.34 -16.46 1.01
C ALA A 327 -34.80 -16.45 1.13
N CYS A 328 -34.19 -17.63 1.22
CA CYS A 328 -32.76 -17.83 1.48
C CYS A 328 -32.35 -19.26 1.08
N THR A 329 -31.20 -19.42 0.44
CA THR A 329 -30.64 -20.75 0.14
C THR A 329 -29.99 -21.36 1.37
N ALA A 330 -29.90 -22.70 1.41
CA ALA A 330 -29.22 -23.40 2.50
C ALA A 330 -27.75 -22.96 2.67
N GLN A 331 -27.10 -22.55 1.58
CA GLN A 331 -25.72 -22.05 1.60
C GLN A 331 -25.60 -20.66 2.23
N GLU A 332 -26.54 -19.76 1.97
CA GLU A 332 -26.60 -18.44 2.60
C GLU A 332 -26.88 -18.56 4.10
N LEU A 333 -27.79 -19.45 4.51
CA LEU A 333 -28.09 -19.71 5.91
C LEU A 333 -26.87 -20.32 6.64
N ALA A 334 -26.11 -21.19 5.98
CA ALA A 334 -24.85 -21.72 6.49
C ALA A 334 -23.79 -20.62 6.67
N LEU A 335 -23.69 -19.66 5.73
CA LEU A 335 -22.79 -18.52 5.87
C LEU A 335 -23.21 -17.60 7.03
N MET A 336 -24.50 -17.29 7.16
CA MET A 336 -25.05 -16.45 8.22
C MET A 336 -24.94 -17.06 9.62
N THR A 337 -24.69 -18.37 9.73
CA THR A 337 -24.41 -19.04 11.00
C THR A 337 -22.90 -19.19 11.25
N HIS A 338 -22.13 -19.50 10.20
CA HIS A 338 -20.70 -19.72 10.31
C HIS A 338 -19.90 -18.42 10.55
N ILE A 339 -20.29 -17.31 9.92
CA ILE A 339 -19.58 -16.03 10.04
C ILE A 339 -19.55 -15.53 11.49
N PRO A 340 -20.68 -15.44 12.22
CA PRO A 340 -20.68 -15.06 13.63
C PRO A 340 -19.92 -16.04 14.54
N GLN A 341 -20.01 -17.34 14.28
CA GLN A 341 -19.24 -18.33 15.05
C GLN A 341 -17.73 -18.14 14.87
N HIS A 342 -17.30 -17.83 13.64
CA HIS A 342 -15.91 -17.54 13.33
C HIS A 342 -15.44 -16.25 14.01
N THR A 343 -16.28 -15.21 14.06
CA THR A 343 -15.94 -13.96 14.76
C THR A 343 -15.93 -14.10 16.27
N VAL A 344 -16.76 -14.97 16.85
CA VAL A 344 -16.65 -15.33 18.28
C VAL A 344 -15.34 -16.08 18.54
N LYS A 345 -14.99 -17.06 17.71
CA LYS A 345 -13.80 -17.89 17.91
C LYS A 345 -12.49 -17.08 17.85
N TYR A 346 -12.38 -16.14 16.91
CA TYR A 346 -11.13 -15.41 16.67
C TYR A 346 -11.16 -13.93 17.07
N GLY A 347 -12.34 -13.39 17.39
CA GLY A 347 -12.57 -11.97 17.68
C GLY A 347 -13.07 -11.67 19.09
N SER A 348 -13.25 -12.66 19.96
CA SER A 348 -13.78 -12.48 21.33
C SER A 348 -12.96 -11.52 22.20
N ASP A 349 -11.64 -11.51 21.96
CA ASP A 349 -10.67 -10.79 22.76
C ASP A 349 -10.39 -9.38 22.22
N PHE A 350 -10.98 -9.04 21.07
CA PHE A 350 -10.72 -7.80 20.35
C PHE A 350 -11.91 -6.85 20.43
N THR A 351 -11.61 -5.61 20.81
CA THR A 351 -12.54 -4.49 20.76
C THR A 351 -12.21 -3.60 19.58
N ILE A 352 -13.22 -3.28 18.78
CA ILE A 352 -13.16 -2.32 17.70
C ILE A 352 -13.98 -1.09 18.05
N THR A 353 -13.57 0.06 17.53
CA THR A 353 -14.32 1.30 17.70
C THR A 353 -15.16 1.47 16.45
N THR A 354 -16.47 1.30 16.56
CA THR A 354 -17.40 1.46 15.42
C THR A 354 -18.28 2.67 15.64
N SER A 355 -18.45 3.51 14.62
CA SER A 355 -19.59 4.42 14.52
C SER A 355 -20.87 3.62 14.21
N SER A 356 -22.04 4.19 14.50
CA SER A 356 -23.35 3.56 14.23
C SER A 356 -23.63 3.33 12.75
N LEU A 357 -22.91 4.04 11.89
CA LEU A 357 -22.84 3.84 10.45
C LEU A 357 -21.49 3.19 10.14
N GLY A 358 -21.48 2.16 9.28
CA GLY A 358 -20.25 1.46 8.94
C GLY A 358 -19.15 2.41 8.46
N GLU A 359 -17.89 2.01 8.65
CA GLU A 359 -16.67 2.72 8.21
C GLU A 359 -16.59 2.97 6.68
N GLU A 360 -17.63 2.63 5.93
CA GLU A 360 -17.78 2.90 4.50
C GLU A 360 -17.85 4.41 4.21
N CYS A 361 -18.33 5.21 5.17
CA CYS A 361 -18.48 6.67 5.00
C CYS A 361 -17.18 7.47 5.26
N GLU A 362 -16.18 6.92 5.96
CA GLU A 362 -14.91 7.65 6.18
C GLU A 362 -13.98 7.62 4.95
N ARG A 363 -14.25 6.76 3.96
CA ARG A 363 -13.51 6.75 2.68
C ARG A 363 -14.02 7.74 1.64
N GLU A 364 -15.20 8.34 1.81
CA GLU A 364 -15.79 9.22 0.78
C GLU A 364 -15.39 10.70 0.89
N ILE A 365 -14.64 11.10 1.92
CA ILE A 365 -14.17 12.49 2.08
C ILE A 365 -12.77 12.71 1.46
N GLU A 366 -12.06 11.66 1.06
CA GLU A 366 -10.97 11.80 0.09
C GLU A 366 -11.59 11.82 -1.30
N LYS A 367 -11.74 13.01 -1.87
CA LYS A 367 -12.16 13.18 -3.26
C LYS A 367 -11.04 12.64 -4.16
N GLU A 368 -11.01 11.33 -4.38
CA GLU A 368 -10.19 10.69 -5.41
C GLU A 368 -10.76 11.12 -6.77
N VAL A 369 -10.28 12.27 -7.26
CA VAL A 369 -10.53 12.69 -8.64
C VAL A 369 -9.56 11.91 -9.51
N GLU A 370 -9.97 10.73 -9.97
CA GLU A 370 -9.30 10.06 -11.09
C GLU A 370 -9.53 10.89 -12.35
N VAL A 371 -8.51 11.66 -12.74
CA VAL A 371 -8.45 12.27 -14.07
C VAL A 371 -7.76 11.25 -14.98
N GLU A 372 -8.54 10.39 -15.62
CA GLU A 372 -8.08 9.59 -16.75
C GLU A 372 -8.01 10.50 -17.99
N GLU A 373 -6.83 11.06 -18.26
CA GLU A 373 -6.52 11.59 -19.60
C GLU A 373 -6.13 10.44 -20.51
N GLU A 374 -7.11 9.88 -21.22
CA GLU A 374 -6.85 9.04 -22.39
C GLU A 374 -6.28 9.92 -23.51
N CYS A 375 -4.95 10.03 -23.58
CA CYS A 375 -4.28 10.48 -24.79
C CYS A 375 -4.30 9.34 -25.82
N GLU A 376 -5.33 9.28 -26.66
CA GLU A 376 -5.25 8.52 -27.91
C GLU A 376 -4.16 9.14 -28.79
N PRO A 377 -3.06 8.42 -29.11
CA PRO A 377 -2.09 8.94 -30.07
C PRO A 377 -2.77 9.03 -31.44
N HIS A 378 -3.06 10.25 -31.88
CA HIS A 378 -3.59 10.49 -33.21
C HIS A 378 -2.48 10.19 -34.23
N ILE A 379 -2.46 8.95 -34.73
CA ILE A 379 -1.53 8.55 -35.78
C ILE A 379 -1.87 9.40 -37.01
N PRO A 380 -0.94 10.23 -37.52
CA PRO A 380 -1.20 11.02 -38.71
C PRO A 380 -1.56 10.09 -39.85
N ARG A 381 -2.68 10.35 -40.53
CA ARG A 381 -3.08 9.59 -41.72
C ARG A 381 -2.00 9.74 -42.79
N VAL A 382 -1.18 8.71 -42.97
CA VAL A 382 -0.16 8.68 -44.02
C VAL A 382 -0.86 8.47 -45.36
N VAL A 383 -0.78 9.48 -46.22
CA VAL A 383 -1.24 9.38 -47.61
C VAL A 383 -0.05 8.88 -48.44
N PRO A 384 -0.20 7.84 -49.28
CA PRO A 384 0.89 7.39 -50.13
C PRO A 384 1.36 8.54 -51.02
N HIS A 385 2.66 8.79 -51.02
CA HIS A 385 3.27 9.76 -51.93
C HIS A 385 3.20 9.21 -53.35
N ALA A 386 2.72 10.01 -54.30
CA ALA A 386 2.71 9.61 -55.70
C ALA A 386 4.14 9.67 -56.25
N ASP A 387 4.71 8.51 -56.53
CA ASP A 387 6.01 8.42 -57.20
C ASP A 387 5.93 9.09 -58.58
N THR A 388 6.87 9.98 -58.84
CA THR A 388 7.05 10.61 -60.15
C THR A 388 8.22 9.94 -60.86
N ASP A 389 8.02 9.53 -62.10
CA ASP A 389 9.07 8.87 -62.89
C ASP A 389 10.28 9.78 -63.11
N TRP A 390 11.46 9.24 -62.84
CA TRP A 390 12.72 9.98 -62.92
C TRP A 390 13.13 10.21 -64.38
N ASN A 391 13.67 11.39 -64.66
CA ASN A 391 14.38 11.62 -65.92
C ASN A 391 15.82 11.07 -65.82
N TYR A 392 15.98 9.75 -65.98
CA TYR A 392 17.26 9.05 -65.84
C TYR A 392 18.40 9.63 -66.69
N ALA A 393 18.08 10.34 -67.79
CA ALA A 393 19.07 10.94 -68.67
C ALA A 393 19.84 12.12 -68.01
N SER A 394 19.25 12.82 -67.04
CA SER A 394 19.91 13.95 -66.36
C SER A 394 20.86 13.51 -65.25
N VAL A 395 20.56 12.40 -64.56
CA VAL A 395 21.36 11.87 -63.44
C VAL A 395 22.64 11.18 -63.95
N LEU A 396 22.57 10.47 -65.08
CA LEU A 396 23.71 9.73 -65.62
C LEU A 396 24.68 10.59 -66.45
N SER A 397 24.31 11.84 -66.77
CA SER A 397 25.13 12.76 -67.57
C SER A 397 25.85 13.83 -66.77
N GLN A 398 25.50 14.03 -65.48
CA GLN A 398 26.18 14.99 -64.61
C GLN A 398 27.29 14.32 -63.78
N ARG A 399 28.52 14.81 -63.93
CA ARG A 399 29.60 14.57 -62.95
C ARG A 399 29.52 15.64 -61.87
N THR A 400 28.66 15.46 -60.89
CA THR A 400 28.53 16.36 -59.73
C THR A 400 29.51 15.96 -58.62
N SER A 401 30.20 16.94 -58.04
CA SER A 401 31.22 16.75 -56.99
C SER A 401 30.67 16.92 -55.55
N SER A 402 29.35 17.07 -55.37
CA SER A 402 28.71 17.22 -54.06
C SER A 402 27.62 16.17 -53.84
N PRO A 403 27.72 15.34 -52.78
CA PRO A 403 26.76 14.26 -52.50
C PRO A 403 25.36 14.75 -52.08
N MET A 404 25.19 16.04 -51.76
CA MET A 404 23.87 16.62 -51.45
C MET A 404 22.98 16.83 -52.69
N MET A 405 23.53 16.73 -53.91
CA MET A 405 22.76 16.86 -55.16
C MET A 405 22.36 15.52 -55.78
N LEU A 406 22.69 14.40 -55.13
CA LEU A 406 22.19 13.08 -55.53
C LEU A 406 20.84 12.83 -54.85
N PRO A 407 19.83 12.33 -55.58
CA PRO A 407 18.56 11.99 -54.97
C PRO A 407 18.74 10.81 -53.99
N THR A 408 18.39 11.02 -52.72
CA THR A 408 18.35 9.98 -51.68
C THR A 408 17.17 9.05 -51.88
N THR A 409 17.41 7.74 -51.94
CA THR A 409 16.38 6.71 -51.80
C THR A 409 15.66 6.84 -50.45
N VAL A 410 14.33 6.86 -50.50
CA VAL A 410 13.45 6.94 -49.34
C VAL A 410 13.48 5.62 -48.56
N CYS A 411 14.42 5.49 -47.65
CA CYS A 411 14.26 4.70 -46.42
C CYS A 411 14.89 5.40 -45.19
N ALA A 412 15.35 6.65 -45.33
CA ALA A 412 15.81 7.46 -44.21
C ALA A 412 14.79 8.58 -43.95
N SER A 413 14.02 8.42 -42.88
CA SER A 413 13.15 9.46 -42.35
C SER A 413 13.95 10.71 -42.00
N ARG A 414 13.82 11.78 -42.78
CA ARG A 414 14.25 13.12 -42.38
C ARG A 414 13.34 13.58 -41.24
N HIS A 415 13.85 13.56 -40.00
CA HIS A 415 13.18 14.22 -38.87
C HIS A 415 13.55 15.70 -38.92
N GLU A 416 12.61 16.54 -39.35
CA GLU A 416 12.69 17.98 -39.09
C GLU A 416 12.37 18.21 -37.61
N TYR A 417 13.38 18.63 -36.84
CA TYR A 417 13.17 19.17 -35.50
C TYR A 417 12.58 20.57 -35.65
N THR A 418 11.27 20.70 -35.49
CA THR A 418 10.65 21.99 -35.15
C THR A 418 10.92 22.28 -33.69
N ALA A 419 11.73 23.31 -33.44
CA ALA A 419 11.88 23.91 -32.12
C ALA A 419 10.52 24.46 -31.67
N LEU A 420 9.99 23.94 -30.56
CA LEU A 420 8.92 24.58 -29.81
C LEU A 420 9.57 25.61 -28.87
N VAL A 421 9.22 26.88 -29.09
CA VAL A 421 9.48 28.01 -28.18
C VAL A 421 8.39 28.04 -27.12
#